data_AF-A0A9E0H0W6-F1
#
_entry.id   AF-A0A9E0H0W6-F1
#
_cell.length_a   1.000
_cell.length_b   1.000
_cell.length_c   1.000
_cell.angle_alpha   90.00
_cell.angle_beta   90.00
_cell.angle_gamma   90.00
#
_symmetry.space_group_name_H-M   'P 1'
#
loop_
_entity.id
_entity.type
_entity.pdbx_description
1 polymer ?
#
loop_
_entity_poly.entity_id
_entity_poly.type
_entity_poly.pdbx_seq_one_letter_code
_entity_poly.pdbx_strand_id
1 'polypeptide(L)'
;MIKGIIFDMDGVMIDTENQSNLGWLWAASQKNVEMPLWLIDSFKGAPAKLSQSFFDDYYHGEQDYWEMRTMRTDHVYKIRETEEVPVKPGLHMLLDYIKDNGLKCAVATSTQKSSAEKSLHRIGAWDYLSGVVYGDEVEHGKPEPDIFLRAAGFIGCEPSECVVIEDSINGIKAGYAAGMKVIHIPDTIEINDDIRRLTSVVCHSLSDVPDIIDTWNEGKVADVEGYYENAKINRVYVDRVHVKKAFAEYTAAYNADDPKIKLKIDHTYRVAALCERIAKAAGMCAYDVELAWLSGMLHDVGRFEQIKRYNTFSDADSVDHAKFGADLLFKDGLISTFLNGMVKCTGYKPGALEDRYSSDGVFLYDRLNKSDMEMLELAIRCHNMYRIPQGLNRREQAFCNVLRDADKVDIFKVNIDTPLEEIYNTTTEELMKSDITDEVLEAFDEEHCILKAIRRTPADTVIGHVSLAYELVYDESVRITVEQGYLAKLMHFHSDNEETNRKMAMVREKMDSYVKKRIGEKDA
;
A
#
# COMPACT_ATOMS: atom_id res chain seq x y z
N MET A 1 28.24 -1.11 15.59
CA MET A 1 27.39 -0.32 14.68
C MET A 1 27.39 -1.05 13.35
N ILE A 2 26.22 -1.31 12.79
CA ILE A 2 26.07 -1.99 11.50
C ILE A 2 26.59 -1.08 10.39
N LYS A 3 27.36 -1.66 9.46
CA LYS A 3 27.89 -1.02 8.26
C LYS A 3 27.59 -1.79 6.98
N GLY A 4 27.42 -3.11 7.07
CA GLY A 4 27.17 -3.98 5.92
C GLY A 4 25.82 -4.71 6.04
N ILE A 5 25.06 -4.74 4.95
CA ILE A 5 23.87 -5.57 4.78
C ILE A 5 24.15 -6.60 3.69
N ILE A 6 23.91 -7.87 3.99
CA ILE A 6 24.13 -8.99 3.09
C ILE A 6 22.82 -9.76 2.91
N PHE A 7 22.29 -9.75 1.70
CA PHE A 7 21.04 -10.40 1.34
C PHE A 7 21.31 -11.83 0.81
N ASP A 8 20.48 -12.81 1.16
CA ASP A 8 20.18 -13.86 0.16
C ASP A 8 19.30 -13.28 -0.96
N MET A 9 19.27 -13.91 -2.12
CA MET A 9 18.51 -13.45 -3.28
C MET A 9 17.13 -14.13 -3.41
N ASP A 10 17.06 -15.44 -3.24
CA ASP A 10 15.95 -16.29 -3.67
C ASP A 10 15.09 -16.66 -2.45
N GLY A 11 13.95 -16.00 -2.26
CA GLY A 11 13.12 -16.08 -1.03
C GLY A 11 13.21 -14.81 -0.17
N VAL A 12 14.31 -14.04 -0.33
CA VAL A 12 14.52 -12.77 0.39
C VAL A 12 14.32 -11.54 -0.50
N MET A 13 15.03 -11.43 -1.63
CA MET A 13 14.85 -10.29 -2.56
C MET A 13 13.77 -10.61 -3.60
N ILE A 14 13.77 -11.84 -4.11
CA ILE A 14 12.87 -12.34 -5.15
C ILE A 14 11.84 -13.28 -4.52
N ASP A 15 10.58 -13.13 -4.90
CA ASP A 15 9.47 -14.01 -4.50
C ASP A 15 9.47 -15.33 -5.31
N THR A 16 10.50 -16.14 -5.09
CA THR A 16 10.77 -17.36 -5.87
C THR A 16 9.78 -18.48 -5.59
N GLU A 17 9.29 -18.59 -4.36
CA GLU A 17 8.32 -19.61 -3.98
C GLU A 17 6.95 -19.39 -4.63
N ASN A 18 6.47 -18.14 -4.74
CA ASN A 18 5.26 -17.83 -5.48
C ASN A 18 5.37 -18.24 -6.96
N GLN A 19 6.50 -17.94 -7.61
CA GLN A 19 6.78 -18.41 -8.98
C GLN A 19 6.84 -19.95 -9.06
N SER A 20 7.44 -20.61 -8.06
CA SER A 20 7.51 -22.07 -7.94
C SER A 20 6.10 -22.69 -7.90
N ASN A 21 5.20 -22.12 -7.10
CA ASN A 21 3.81 -22.55 -6.94
C ASN A 21 3.01 -22.36 -8.24
N LEU A 22 3.07 -21.16 -8.84
CA LEU A 22 2.41 -20.85 -10.11
C LEU A 22 2.90 -21.77 -11.24
N GLY A 23 4.20 -22.08 -11.28
CA GLY A 23 4.76 -23.00 -12.26
C GLY A 23 4.28 -24.45 -12.10
N TRP A 24 4.05 -24.92 -10.86
CA TRP A 24 3.47 -26.25 -10.63
C TRP A 24 2.00 -26.32 -11.03
N LEU A 25 1.21 -25.30 -10.70
CA LEU A 25 -0.18 -25.18 -11.13
C LEU A 25 -0.29 -25.12 -12.66
N TRP A 26 0.62 -24.40 -13.32
CA TRP A 26 0.71 -24.37 -14.78
C TRP A 26 1.06 -25.75 -15.37
N ALA A 27 2.07 -26.44 -14.83
CA ALA A 27 2.46 -27.77 -15.31
C ALA A 27 1.31 -28.79 -15.20
N ALA A 28 0.54 -28.71 -14.11
CA ALA A 28 -0.66 -29.52 -13.92
C ALA A 28 -1.78 -29.16 -14.91
N SER A 29 -1.97 -27.87 -15.20
CA SER A 29 -2.96 -27.44 -16.21
C SER A 29 -2.61 -27.91 -17.62
N GLN A 30 -1.32 -27.99 -17.98
CA GLN A 30 -0.89 -28.57 -19.27
C GLN A 30 -1.18 -30.07 -19.40
N LYS A 31 -1.22 -30.79 -18.26
CA LYS A 31 -1.59 -32.21 -18.18
C LYS A 31 -3.09 -32.43 -17.94
N ASN A 32 -3.85 -31.35 -17.75
CA ASN A 32 -5.27 -31.35 -17.38
C ASN A 32 -5.54 -32.20 -16.11
N VAL A 33 -4.66 -32.08 -15.10
CA VAL A 33 -4.80 -32.70 -13.78
C VAL A 33 -4.90 -31.64 -12.69
N GLU A 34 -5.54 -31.99 -11.57
CA GLU A 34 -5.54 -31.14 -10.37
C GLU A 34 -4.18 -31.21 -9.67
N MET A 35 -3.71 -30.09 -9.12
CA MET A 35 -2.52 -29.99 -8.27
C MET A 35 -2.90 -29.16 -7.04
N PRO A 36 -3.20 -29.80 -5.90
CA PRO A 36 -3.63 -29.09 -4.71
C PRO A 36 -2.44 -28.42 -4.02
N LEU A 37 -2.67 -27.25 -3.41
CA LEU A 37 -1.60 -26.44 -2.80
C LEU A 37 -0.81 -27.22 -1.74
N TRP A 38 -1.46 -28.05 -0.91
CA TRP A 38 -0.79 -28.87 0.11
C TRP A 38 0.26 -29.83 -0.48
N LEU A 39 0.06 -30.30 -1.71
CA LEU A 39 1.01 -31.18 -2.39
C LEU A 39 2.22 -30.37 -2.86
N ILE A 40 2.00 -29.17 -3.41
CA ILE A 40 3.09 -28.22 -3.73
C ILE A 40 3.87 -27.86 -2.45
N ASP A 41 3.18 -27.59 -1.34
CA ASP A 41 3.78 -27.30 -0.04
C ASP A 41 4.65 -28.46 0.47
N SER A 42 4.22 -29.71 0.25
CA SER A 42 5.01 -30.91 0.61
C SER A 42 6.34 -31.02 -0.14
N PHE A 43 6.52 -30.31 -1.25
CA PHE A 43 7.77 -30.28 -2.00
C PHE A 43 8.77 -29.26 -1.46
N LYS A 44 8.33 -28.28 -0.65
CA LYS A 44 9.15 -27.16 -0.18
C LYS A 44 10.18 -27.64 0.84
N GLY A 45 11.45 -27.34 0.61
CA GLY A 45 12.58 -27.82 1.40
C GLY A 45 12.85 -29.34 1.34
N ALA A 46 11.98 -30.13 0.69
CA ALA A 46 12.12 -31.59 0.61
C ALA A 46 13.18 -32.00 -0.43
N PRO A 47 14.01 -33.04 -0.15
CA PRO A 47 14.86 -33.64 -1.18
C PRO A 47 14.01 -34.16 -2.34
N ALA A 48 14.46 -33.97 -3.58
CA ALA A 48 13.62 -34.25 -4.76
C ALA A 48 13.08 -35.70 -4.86
N LYS A 49 13.72 -36.70 -4.23
CA LYS A 49 13.21 -38.07 -4.12
C LYS A 49 12.04 -38.22 -3.13
N LEU A 50 11.99 -37.40 -2.08
CA LEU A 50 10.88 -37.34 -1.13
C LEU A 50 9.69 -36.59 -1.74
N SER A 51 9.97 -35.48 -2.44
CA SER A 51 8.98 -34.77 -3.26
C SER A 51 8.37 -35.71 -4.31
N GLN A 52 9.20 -36.53 -4.97
CA GLN A 52 8.72 -37.58 -5.87
C GLN A 52 7.77 -38.55 -5.15
N SER A 53 8.10 -39.09 -3.97
CA SER A 53 7.18 -40.03 -3.30
C SER A 53 5.82 -39.39 -2.95
N PHE A 54 5.77 -38.14 -2.49
CA PHE A 54 4.49 -37.47 -2.23
C PHE A 54 3.67 -37.24 -3.51
N PHE A 55 4.35 -36.91 -4.61
CA PHE A 55 3.73 -36.74 -5.92
C PHE A 55 3.21 -38.08 -6.48
N ASP A 56 4.03 -39.13 -6.44
CA ASP A 56 3.70 -40.47 -6.94
C ASP A 56 2.58 -41.11 -6.10
N ASP A 57 2.55 -40.87 -4.78
CA ASP A 57 1.46 -41.29 -3.88
C ASP A 57 0.12 -40.61 -4.23
N TYR A 58 0.13 -39.29 -4.48
CA TYR A 58 -1.08 -38.53 -4.83
C TYR A 58 -1.62 -38.85 -6.22
N TYR A 59 -0.75 -38.90 -7.23
CA TYR A 59 -1.14 -39.24 -8.61
C TYR A 59 -1.18 -40.76 -8.86
N HIS A 60 -0.97 -41.60 -7.84
CA HIS A 60 -0.92 -43.07 -7.93
C HIS A 60 0.04 -43.59 -9.03
N GLY A 61 1.11 -42.85 -9.32
CA GLY A 61 2.05 -43.13 -10.41
C GLY A 61 1.52 -42.90 -11.83
N GLU A 62 0.35 -42.28 -12.01
CA GLU A 62 -0.22 -41.96 -13.33
C GLU A 62 0.44 -40.75 -14.01
N GLN A 63 1.15 -39.91 -13.24
CA GLN A 63 1.93 -38.78 -13.73
C GLN A 63 3.42 -38.98 -13.41
N ASP A 64 4.32 -38.41 -14.22
CA ASP A 64 5.76 -38.43 -13.98
C ASP A 64 6.21 -37.14 -13.27
N TYR A 65 6.69 -37.28 -12.03
CA TYR A 65 7.21 -36.17 -11.23
C TYR A 65 8.34 -35.39 -11.93
N TRP A 66 9.26 -36.09 -12.60
CA TRP A 66 10.42 -35.48 -13.25
C TRP A 66 10.03 -34.76 -14.54
N GLU A 67 9.05 -35.28 -15.29
CA GLU A 67 8.46 -34.59 -16.44
C GLU A 67 7.78 -33.30 -15.98
N MET A 68 6.84 -33.37 -15.02
CA MET A 68 6.13 -32.18 -14.54
C MET A 68 7.07 -31.17 -13.85
N ARG A 69 8.11 -31.64 -13.13
CA ARG A 69 9.16 -30.77 -12.57
C ARG A 69 9.94 -30.05 -13.67
N THR A 70 10.23 -30.72 -14.79
CA THR A 70 10.92 -30.12 -15.94
C THR A 70 10.03 -29.07 -16.59
N MET A 71 8.77 -29.41 -16.89
CA MET A 71 7.77 -28.46 -17.41
C MET A 71 7.62 -27.22 -16.53
N ARG A 72 7.52 -27.39 -15.20
CA ARG A 72 7.48 -26.30 -14.22
C ARG A 72 8.74 -25.43 -14.31
N THR A 73 9.90 -26.06 -14.39
CA THR A 73 11.21 -25.38 -14.40
C THR A 73 11.36 -24.52 -15.65
N ASP A 74 11.10 -25.09 -16.82
CA ASP A 74 11.20 -24.39 -18.11
C ASP A 74 10.20 -23.23 -18.20
N HIS A 75 8.99 -23.41 -17.67
CA HIS A 75 7.98 -22.35 -17.63
C HIS A 75 8.38 -21.18 -16.73
N VAL A 76 8.86 -21.46 -15.51
CA VAL A 76 9.34 -20.42 -14.59
C VAL A 76 10.54 -19.68 -15.18
N TYR A 77 11.48 -20.38 -15.83
CA TYR A 77 12.58 -19.71 -16.54
C TYR A 77 12.07 -18.80 -17.65
N LYS A 78 11.13 -19.28 -18.49
CA LYS A 78 10.56 -18.49 -19.59
C LYS A 78 9.83 -17.23 -19.09
N ILE A 79 9.02 -17.33 -18.04
CA ILE A 79 8.39 -16.18 -17.38
C ILE A 79 9.46 -15.20 -16.89
N ARG A 80 10.53 -15.69 -16.24
CA ARG A 80 11.69 -14.88 -15.82
C ARG A 80 12.49 -14.25 -16.98
N GLU A 81 12.17 -14.56 -18.24
CA GLU A 81 12.71 -13.84 -19.40
C GLU A 81 11.75 -12.75 -19.90
N THR A 82 10.44 -13.04 -19.95
CA THR A 82 9.43 -12.20 -20.62
C THR A 82 8.65 -11.26 -19.69
N GLU A 83 8.51 -11.60 -18.41
CA GLU A 83 7.66 -10.88 -17.44
C GLU A 83 8.49 -10.29 -16.29
N GLU A 84 7.92 -9.35 -15.53
CA GLU A 84 8.57 -8.73 -14.38
C GLU A 84 8.94 -9.78 -13.31
N VAL A 85 10.12 -9.66 -12.68
CA VAL A 85 10.49 -10.56 -11.58
C VAL A 85 9.79 -10.06 -10.31
N PRO A 86 8.96 -10.87 -9.64
CA PRO A 86 8.29 -10.45 -8.41
C PRO A 86 9.33 -10.30 -7.30
N VAL A 87 9.35 -9.12 -6.68
CA VAL A 87 10.21 -8.79 -5.54
C VAL A 87 9.46 -8.96 -4.23
N LYS A 88 10.15 -9.32 -3.14
CA LYS A 88 9.53 -9.34 -1.81
C LYS A 88 9.15 -7.91 -1.37
N PRO A 89 8.01 -7.74 -0.65
CA PRO A 89 7.59 -6.42 -0.17
C PRO A 89 8.67 -5.72 0.66
N GLY A 90 8.90 -4.44 0.37
CA GLY A 90 9.87 -3.58 1.06
C GLY A 90 11.27 -3.52 0.44
N LEU A 91 11.59 -4.33 -0.57
CA LEU A 91 12.95 -4.41 -1.14
C LEU A 91 13.54 -3.04 -1.54
N HIS A 92 12.88 -2.30 -2.43
CA HIS A 92 13.40 -1.03 -2.95
C HIS A 92 13.54 0.02 -1.84
N MET A 93 12.57 0.10 -0.92
CA MET A 93 12.60 1.00 0.23
C MET A 93 13.82 0.74 1.13
N LEU A 94 14.18 -0.54 1.32
CA LEU A 94 15.37 -0.93 2.07
C LEU A 94 16.67 -0.62 1.30
N LEU A 95 16.69 -0.82 -0.03
CA LEU A 95 17.84 -0.47 -0.87
C LEU A 95 18.11 1.05 -0.88
N ASP A 96 17.06 1.87 -0.95
CA ASP A 96 17.14 3.33 -0.80
C ASP A 96 17.67 3.71 0.59
N TYR A 97 17.12 3.13 1.66
CA TYR A 97 17.61 3.36 3.04
C TYR A 97 19.10 3.02 3.21
N ILE A 98 19.55 1.89 2.65
CA ILE A 98 20.96 1.46 2.69
C ILE A 98 21.86 2.51 2.03
N LYS A 99 21.46 2.99 0.86
CA LYS A 99 22.19 4.01 0.08
C LYS A 99 22.23 5.37 0.77
N ASP A 100 21.10 5.84 1.27
CA ASP A 100 20.97 7.15 1.92
C ASP A 100 21.75 7.23 3.25
N ASN A 101 21.89 6.09 3.95
CA ASN A 101 22.70 5.98 5.17
C ASN A 101 24.17 5.60 4.89
N GLY A 102 24.59 5.47 3.63
CA GLY A 102 25.96 5.12 3.24
C GLY A 102 26.39 3.71 3.66
N LEU A 103 25.44 2.82 3.96
CA LEU A 103 25.69 1.42 4.28
C LEU A 103 26.19 0.67 3.04
N LYS A 104 26.96 -0.39 3.28
CA LYS A 104 27.41 -1.29 2.22
C LYS A 104 26.40 -2.42 2.00
N CYS A 105 26.24 -2.82 0.76
CA CYS A 105 25.28 -3.84 0.35
C CYS A 105 25.98 -4.95 -0.42
N ALA A 106 25.68 -6.21 -0.11
CA ALA A 106 26.03 -7.34 -0.96
C ALA A 106 24.91 -8.37 -1.05
N VAL A 107 25.00 -9.22 -2.08
CA VAL A 107 24.17 -10.42 -2.21
C VAL A 107 25.06 -11.66 -2.07
N ALA A 108 24.58 -12.67 -1.36
CA ALA A 108 25.26 -13.94 -1.09
C ALA A 108 24.30 -15.09 -1.40
N THR A 109 24.27 -15.52 -2.67
CA THR A 109 23.29 -16.46 -3.21
C THR A 109 23.92 -17.78 -3.64
N SER A 110 23.21 -18.89 -3.42
CA SER A 110 23.58 -20.21 -3.97
C SER A 110 23.36 -20.32 -5.48
N THR A 111 22.68 -19.35 -6.11
CA THR A 111 22.38 -19.34 -7.54
C THR A 111 23.61 -19.00 -8.38
N GLN A 112 23.75 -19.66 -9.54
CA GLN A 112 24.86 -19.47 -10.46
C GLN A 112 24.93 -18.02 -10.97
N LYS A 113 26.15 -17.51 -11.12
CA LYS A 113 26.47 -16.14 -11.54
C LYS A 113 25.59 -15.56 -12.65
N SER A 114 25.51 -16.22 -13.80
CA SER A 114 24.77 -15.72 -14.97
C SER A 114 23.26 -15.53 -14.72
N SER A 115 22.66 -16.38 -13.89
CA SER A 115 21.24 -16.29 -13.51
C SER A 115 21.01 -15.23 -12.43
N ALA A 116 21.93 -15.12 -11.46
CA ALA A 116 21.87 -14.12 -10.40
C ALA A 116 22.03 -12.69 -10.96
N GLU A 117 23.05 -12.42 -11.78
CA GLU A 117 23.29 -11.11 -12.40
C GLU A 117 22.06 -10.64 -13.22
N LYS A 118 21.51 -11.52 -14.06
CA LYS A 118 20.30 -11.23 -14.85
C LYS A 118 19.09 -10.88 -13.97
N SER A 119 18.92 -11.56 -12.84
CA SER A 119 17.81 -11.32 -11.92
C SER A 119 17.99 -9.99 -11.17
N LEU A 120 19.19 -9.75 -10.61
CA LEU A 120 19.54 -8.53 -9.87
C LEU A 120 19.45 -7.25 -10.71
N HIS A 121 19.79 -7.33 -12.01
CA HIS A 121 19.53 -6.24 -12.95
C HIS A 121 18.02 -6.02 -13.20
N ARG A 122 17.23 -7.08 -13.42
CA ARG A 122 15.79 -6.97 -13.71
C ARG A 122 15.00 -6.40 -12.53
N ILE A 123 15.38 -6.71 -11.29
CA ILE A 123 14.78 -6.13 -10.07
C ILE A 123 15.38 -4.78 -9.67
N GLY A 124 16.22 -4.15 -10.51
CA GLY A 124 16.81 -2.84 -10.24
C GLY A 124 17.71 -2.76 -8.99
N ALA A 125 18.14 -3.90 -8.44
CA ALA A 125 18.96 -3.95 -7.23
C ALA A 125 20.45 -3.75 -7.52
N TRP A 126 20.90 -4.10 -8.73
CA TRP A 126 22.33 -4.14 -9.10
C TRP A 126 23.11 -2.87 -8.74
N ASP A 127 22.58 -1.69 -9.02
CA ASP A 127 23.27 -0.41 -8.84
C ASP A 127 23.44 0.00 -7.35
N TYR A 128 22.82 -0.74 -6.42
CA TYR A 128 22.99 -0.58 -4.98
C TYR A 128 24.09 -1.49 -4.42
N LEU A 129 24.50 -2.53 -5.17
CA LEU A 129 25.37 -3.58 -4.67
C LEU A 129 26.84 -3.16 -4.73
N SER A 130 27.51 -3.23 -3.58
CA SER A 130 28.97 -3.15 -3.49
C SER A 130 29.64 -4.49 -3.88
N GLY A 131 28.89 -5.58 -3.96
CA GLY A 131 29.37 -6.88 -4.43
C GLY A 131 28.29 -7.96 -4.50
N VAL A 132 28.60 -9.05 -5.20
CA VAL A 132 27.79 -10.28 -5.20
C VAL A 132 28.72 -11.47 -5.07
N VAL A 133 28.33 -12.43 -4.23
CA VAL A 133 28.99 -13.73 -4.08
C VAL A 133 28.03 -14.81 -4.53
N TYR A 134 28.52 -15.68 -5.41
CA TYR A 134 27.76 -16.75 -6.04
C TYR A 134 28.15 -18.11 -5.46
N GLY A 135 27.24 -19.09 -5.53
CA GLY A 135 27.42 -20.41 -4.94
C GLY A 135 28.59 -21.22 -5.52
N ASP A 136 29.00 -20.92 -6.76
CA ASP A 136 30.17 -21.50 -7.43
C ASP A 136 31.51 -20.84 -7.03
N GLU A 137 31.49 -19.81 -6.18
CA GLU A 137 32.68 -19.10 -5.73
C GLU A 137 33.15 -19.45 -4.29
N VAL A 138 32.55 -20.46 -3.65
CA VAL A 138 32.90 -20.90 -2.28
C VAL A 138 33.24 -22.38 -2.20
N GLU A 139 34.12 -22.76 -1.27
CA GLU A 139 34.50 -24.17 -1.06
C GLU A 139 33.36 -24.96 -0.39
N HIS A 140 32.67 -24.32 0.57
CA HIS A 140 31.50 -24.88 1.23
C HIS A 140 30.28 -23.95 1.08
N GLY A 141 29.14 -24.51 0.68
CA GLY A 141 27.87 -23.79 0.63
C GLY A 141 27.17 -23.75 2.00
N LYS A 142 26.09 -22.96 2.09
CA LYS A 142 25.19 -22.91 3.27
C LYS A 142 24.80 -24.35 3.67
N PRO A 143 24.95 -24.77 4.94
CA PRO A 143 25.01 -23.95 6.15
C PRO A 143 26.41 -23.51 6.62
N GLU A 144 27.47 -23.75 5.85
CA GLU A 144 28.80 -23.22 6.20
C GLU A 144 28.89 -21.70 5.94
N PRO A 145 29.71 -20.96 6.71
CA PRO A 145 29.70 -19.49 6.72
C PRO A 145 30.43 -18.83 5.54
N ASP A 146 31.15 -19.62 4.73
CA ASP A 146 32.08 -19.17 3.66
C ASP A 146 31.49 -18.06 2.77
N ILE A 147 30.22 -18.21 2.35
CA ILE A 147 29.57 -17.28 1.42
C ILE A 147 29.31 -15.91 2.05
N PHE A 148 28.93 -15.87 3.33
CA PHE A 148 28.70 -14.62 4.05
C PHE A 148 30.01 -13.97 4.46
N LEU A 149 30.99 -14.75 4.94
CA LEU A 149 32.34 -14.25 5.25
C LEU A 149 33.01 -13.62 4.00
N ARG A 150 32.88 -14.28 2.84
CA ARG A 150 33.35 -13.74 1.55
C ARG A 150 32.61 -12.46 1.17
N ALA A 151 31.29 -12.39 1.37
CA ALA A 151 30.50 -11.20 1.07
C ALA A 151 30.90 -9.99 1.97
N ALA A 152 31.07 -10.21 3.28
CA ALA A 152 31.54 -9.19 4.22
C ALA A 152 32.94 -8.66 3.84
N GLY A 153 33.87 -9.56 3.51
CA GLY A 153 35.20 -9.20 3.01
C GLY A 153 35.15 -8.39 1.71
N PHE A 154 34.25 -8.74 0.77
CA PHE A 154 34.07 -8.04 -0.50
C PHE A 154 33.59 -6.59 -0.29
N ILE A 155 32.72 -6.36 0.69
CA ILE A 155 32.22 -5.02 1.05
C ILE A 155 33.09 -4.26 2.05
N GLY A 156 34.21 -4.86 2.50
CA GLY A 156 35.15 -4.25 3.43
C GLY A 156 34.58 -4.02 4.84
N CYS A 157 33.72 -4.93 5.31
CA CYS A 157 33.12 -4.89 6.65
C CYS A 157 33.55 -6.11 7.47
N GLU A 158 33.76 -5.93 8.77
CA GLU A 158 33.95 -7.05 9.70
C GLU A 158 32.62 -7.80 9.90
N PRO A 159 32.61 -9.13 10.11
CA PRO A 159 31.35 -9.87 10.27
C PRO A 159 30.45 -9.35 11.40
N SER A 160 31.04 -8.90 12.50
CA SER A 160 30.30 -8.28 13.63
C SER A 160 29.66 -6.92 13.31
N GLU A 161 30.00 -6.32 12.16
CA GLU A 161 29.40 -5.09 11.63
C GLU A 161 28.40 -5.37 10.49
N CYS A 162 28.17 -6.66 10.18
CA CYS A 162 27.27 -7.10 9.13
C CYS A 162 25.94 -7.65 9.67
N VAL A 163 24.90 -7.48 8.86
CA VAL A 163 23.59 -8.12 9.01
C VAL A 163 23.33 -9.02 7.81
N VAL A 164 23.00 -10.28 8.05
CA VAL A 164 22.49 -11.21 7.05
C VAL A 164 20.96 -11.15 7.05
N ILE A 165 20.35 -11.10 5.86
CA ILE A 165 18.90 -11.20 5.68
C ILE A 165 18.61 -12.49 4.91
N GLU A 166 17.86 -13.40 5.52
CA GLU A 166 17.69 -14.80 5.09
C GLU A 166 16.28 -15.33 5.36
N ASP A 167 15.80 -16.27 4.55
CA ASP A 167 14.52 -16.99 4.74
C ASP A 167 14.73 -18.45 5.16
N SER A 168 15.90 -19.01 4.85
CA SER A 168 16.16 -20.44 4.87
C SER A 168 16.87 -20.92 6.13
N ILE A 169 16.56 -22.15 6.59
CA ILE A 169 17.22 -22.76 7.76
C ILE A 169 18.75 -22.85 7.59
N ASN A 170 19.23 -23.16 6.38
CA ASN A 170 20.66 -23.30 6.12
C ASN A 170 21.36 -21.94 6.08
N GLY A 171 20.72 -20.92 5.53
CA GLY A 171 21.27 -19.57 5.53
C GLY A 171 21.27 -18.90 6.90
N ILE A 172 20.23 -19.10 7.71
CA ILE A 172 20.22 -18.70 9.13
C ILE A 172 21.44 -19.28 9.87
N LYS A 173 21.68 -20.59 9.71
CA LYS A 173 22.85 -21.26 10.31
C LYS A 173 24.17 -20.66 9.82
N ALA A 174 24.32 -20.45 8.51
CA ALA A 174 25.53 -19.88 7.93
C ALA A 174 25.78 -18.43 8.38
N GLY A 175 24.76 -17.59 8.46
CA GLY A 175 24.87 -16.21 8.95
C GLY A 175 25.26 -16.14 10.43
N TYR A 176 24.67 -17.01 11.25
CA TYR A 176 25.04 -17.15 12.66
C TYR A 176 26.48 -17.68 12.83
N ALA A 177 26.85 -18.73 12.08
CA ALA A 177 28.20 -19.31 12.10
C ALA A 177 29.27 -18.33 11.62
N ALA A 178 28.91 -17.37 10.75
CA ALA A 178 29.78 -16.29 10.32
C ALA A 178 29.99 -15.19 11.39
N GLY A 179 29.28 -15.25 12.54
CA GLY A 179 29.36 -14.25 13.60
C GLY A 179 28.64 -12.94 13.28
N MET A 180 27.65 -12.99 12.38
CA MET A 180 26.86 -11.83 11.95
C MET A 180 25.52 -11.78 12.68
N LYS A 181 24.88 -10.59 12.73
CA LYS A 181 23.46 -10.53 13.13
C LYS A 181 22.59 -11.07 11.98
N VAL A 182 21.55 -11.83 12.30
CA VAL A 182 20.68 -12.49 11.31
C VAL A 182 19.25 -11.97 11.46
N ILE A 183 18.72 -11.38 10.39
CA ILE A 183 17.29 -11.08 10.27
C ILE A 183 16.65 -12.18 9.42
N HIS A 184 15.71 -12.91 10.01
CA HIS A 184 14.92 -13.90 9.31
C HIS A 184 13.68 -13.26 8.68
N ILE A 185 13.48 -13.46 7.38
CA ILE A 185 12.26 -13.12 6.65
C ILE A 185 11.55 -14.44 6.33
N PRO A 186 10.48 -14.84 7.05
CA PRO A 186 9.80 -16.09 6.76
C PRO A 186 9.18 -16.06 5.35
N ASP A 187 9.56 -17.02 4.51
CA ASP A 187 8.85 -17.31 3.27
C ASP A 187 7.83 -18.44 3.48
N THR A 188 8.29 -19.71 3.45
CA THR A 188 7.41 -20.89 3.53
C THR A 188 7.80 -21.92 4.60
N ILE A 189 8.96 -21.74 5.25
CA ILE A 189 9.50 -22.72 6.20
C ILE A 189 9.26 -22.25 7.64
N GLU A 190 8.52 -23.04 8.42
CA GLU A 190 8.46 -22.88 9.88
C GLU A 190 9.82 -23.24 10.51
N ILE A 191 10.38 -22.30 11.28
CA ILE A 191 11.60 -22.54 12.05
C ILE A 191 11.27 -22.98 13.48
N ASN A 192 11.87 -24.09 13.92
CA ASN A 192 11.74 -24.55 15.30
C ASN A 192 12.59 -23.68 16.26
N ASP A 193 12.39 -23.86 17.57
CA ASP A 193 13.08 -23.08 18.61
C ASP A 193 14.61 -23.12 18.52
N ASP A 194 15.21 -24.22 18.04
CA ASP A 194 16.66 -24.34 17.91
C ASP A 194 17.21 -23.46 16.78
N ILE A 195 16.55 -23.43 15.61
CA ILE A 195 16.93 -22.53 14.51
C ILE A 195 16.60 -21.07 14.84
N ARG A 196 15.47 -20.84 15.50
CA ARG A 196 14.97 -19.55 15.95
C ARG A 196 15.88 -18.86 16.98
N ARG A 197 16.69 -19.61 17.73
CA ARG A 197 17.76 -19.07 18.60
C ARG A 197 18.99 -18.59 17.83
N LEU A 198 19.13 -18.95 16.55
CA LEU A 198 20.24 -18.50 15.69
C LEU A 198 19.90 -17.20 14.95
N THR A 199 18.65 -16.73 15.01
CA THR A 199 18.24 -15.44 14.45
C THR A 199 18.35 -14.35 15.52
N SER A 200 18.65 -13.12 15.08
CA SER A 200 18.63 -11.93 15.93
C SER A 200 17.24 -11.30 15.99
N VAL A 201 16.51 -11.28 14.86
CA VAL A 201 15.10 -10.86 14.75
C VAL A 201 14.40 -11.69 13.65
N VAL A 202 13.08 -11.84 13.74
CA VAL A 202 12.21 -12.33 12.66
C VAL A 202 11.31 -11.18 12.20
N CYS A 203 11.24 -10.88 10.90
CA CYS A 203 10.41 -9.82 10.32
C CYS A 203 9.51 -10.37 9.22
N HIS A 204 8.32 -9.80 9.04
CA HIS A 204 7.39 -10.27 8.00
C HIS A 204 7.56 -9.53 6.67
N SER A 205 8.34 -8.46 6.62
CA SER A 205 8.72 -7.76 5.40
C SER A 205 10.10 -7.12 5.50
N LEU A 206 10.75 -6.90 4.35
CA LEU A 206 11.96 -6.08 4.26
C LEU A 206 11.72 -4.62 4.70
N SER A 207 10.46 -4.16 4.81
CA SER A 207 10.13 -2.82 5.35
C SER A 207 10.55 -2.62 6.80
N ASP A 208 10.73 -3.69 7.56
CA ASP A 208 10.95 -3.64 9.00
C ASP A 208 12.46 -3.59 9.35
N VAL A 209 13.31 -3.94 8.38
CA VAL A 209 14.77 -4.03 8.51
C VAL A 209 15.45 -2.71 8.89
N PRO A 210 15.10 -1.53 8.31
CA PRO A 210 15.73 -0.26 8.68
C PRO A 210 15.65 0.05 10.18
N ASP A 211 14.50 -0.18 10.80
CA ASP A 211 14.29 0.12 12.23
C ASP A 211 15.15 -0.76 13.13
N ILE A 212 15.39 -2.00 12.73
CA ILE A 212 16.21 -2.95 13.48
C ILE A 212 17.68 -2.52 13.41
N ILE A 213 18.14 -2.09 12.23
CA ILE A 213 19.47 -1.51 12.03
C ILE A 213 19.65 -0.24 12.89
N ASP A 214 18.70 0.69 12.82
CA ASP A 214 18.72 1.92 13.63
C ASP A 214 18.70 1.61 15.13
N THR A 215 17.86 0.69 15.57
CA THR A 215 17.72 0.33 16.99
C THR A 215 18.98 -0.34 17.55
N TRP A 216 19.65 -1.18 16.74
CA TRP A 216 20.97 -1.73 17.07
C TRP A 216 22.07 -0.66 17.06
N ASN A 217 21.99 0.34 16.17
CA ASN A 217 22.96 1.43 16.08
C ASN A 217 22.82 2.46 17.20
N GLU A 218 21.59 2.73 17.67
CA GLU A 218 21.31 3.60 18.81
C GLU A 218 21.52 2.89 20.17
N GLY A 219 21.84 1.59 20.19
CA GLY A 219 22.07 0.80 21.41
C GLY A 219 20.82 0.61 22.29
N LYS A 220 19.62 0.77 21.71
CA LYS A 220 18.34 0.74 22.43
C LYS A 220 17.76 -0.66 22.61
N VAL A 221 18.14 -1.60 21.75
CA VAL A 221 18.05 -3.03 22.04
C VAL A 221 19.39 -3.42 22.65
N ALA A 222 19.38 -3.70 23.94
CA ALA A 222 20.49 -4.42 24.57
C ALA A 222 20.64 -5.79 23.89
N ASP A 223 21.87 -6.29 23.77
CA ASP A 223 22.11 -7.70 23.48
C ASP A 223 21.68 -8.53 24.71
N VAL A 224 20.36 -8.71 24.85
CA VAL A 224 19.75 -9.57 25.87
C VAL A 224 19.73 -10.98 25.32
N GLU A 225 20.18 -11.95 26.12
CA GLU A 225 19.90 -13.38 25.90
C GLU A 225 18.37 -13.60 25.97
N GLY A 226 17.68 -13.37 24.86
CA GLY A 226 16.23 -13.18 24.87
C GLY A 226 15.68 -12.97 23.46
N TYR A 227 15.21 -14.07 22.89
CA TYR A 227 14.48 -14.14 21.62
C TYR A 227 13.23 -13.24 21.60
N TYR A 228 12.97 -12.57 20.46
CA TYR A 228 11.75 -11.80 20.20
C TYR A 228 10.82 -12.53 19.22
N GLU A 229 9.81 -13.25 19.74
CA GLU A 229 8.64 -13.64 18.93
C GLU A 229 7.72 -12.45 18.79
N ASN A 230 7.56 -11.95 17.57
CA ASN A 230 7.02 -10.61 17.35
C ASN A 230 7.83 -9.60 18.17
N ALA A 231 8.87 -9.05 17.57
CA ALA A 231 9.12 -7.65 17.81
C ALA A 231 7.84 -6.90 17.39
N LYS A 232 6.90 -6.73 18.33
CA LYS A 232 6.09 -5.52 18.41
C LYS A 232 7.07 -4.37 18.66
N ILE A 233 7.82 -4.05 17.62
CA ILE A 233 8.08 -2.66 17.30
C ILE A 233 6.67 -2.09 17.20
N ASN A 234 6.18 -1.51 18.30
CA ASN A 234 5.01 -0.64 18.27
C ASN A 234 5.48 0.61 17.50
N ARG A 235 5.74 0.44 16.20
CA ARG A 235 6.18 1.51 15.35
C ARG A 235 4.96 2.35 15.12
N VAL A 236 4.93 3.42 15.89
CA VAL A 236 4.14 4.60 15.64
C VAL A 236 4.74 5.23 14.36
N TYR A 237 4.48 4.62 13.20
CA TYR A 237 4.91 5.14 11.89
C TYR A 237 4.34 6.54 11.69
N VAL A 238 3.09 6.71 12.12
CA VAL A 238 2.41 7.99 12.31
C VAL A 238 1.97 8.06 13.77
N ASP A 239 2.42 9.07 14.52
CA ASP A 239 1.86 9.39 15.83
C ASP A 239 0.44 9.93 15.67
N ARG A 240 -0.50 8.99 15.62
CA ARG A 240 -1.92 9.27 15.52
C ARG A 240 -2.43 10.09 16.73
N VAL A 241 -1.76 10.09 17.88
CA VAL A 241 -2.13 10.94 19.02
C VAL A 241 -1.68 12.38 18.75
N HIS A 242 -0.44 12.58 18.31
CA HIS A 242 0.07 13.90 17.93
C HIS A 242 -0.67 14.47 16.72
N VAL A 243 -0.90 13.71 15.65
CA VAL A 243 -1.66 14.15 14.46
C VAL A 243 -3.09 14.58 14.83
N LYS A 244 -3.80 13.80 15.66
CA LYS A 244 -5.14 14.18 16.14
C LYS A 244 -5.11 15.44 17.00
N LYS A 245 -4.09 15.59 17.84
CA LYS A 245 -3.89 16.80 18.66
C LYS A 245 -3.59 18.02 17.78
N ALA A 246 -2.67 17.91 16.82
CA ALA A 246 -2.34 18.98 15.88
C ALA A 246 -3.55 19.38 15.03
N PHE A 247 -4.38 18.41 14.61
CA PHE A 247 -5.65 18.69 13.93
C PHE A 247 -6.66 19.41 14.83
N ALA A 248 -6.78 19.02 16.11
CA ALA A 248 -7.62 19.71 17.07
C ALA A 248 -7.13 21.14 17.37
N GLU A 249 -5.82 21.36 17.49
CA GLU A 249 -5.21 22.68 17.68
C GLU A 249 -5.37 23.57 16.44
N TYR A 250 -5.23 23.00 15.23
CA TYR A 250 -5.50 23.69 13.96
C TYR A 250 -6.98 24.11 13.86
N THR A 251 -7.91 23.18 14.14
CA THR A 251 -9.35 23.43 14.03
C THR A 251 -9.91 24.33 15.14
N ALA A 252 -9.25 24.41 16.30
CA ALA A 252 -9.60 25.34 17.38
C ALA A 252 -9.40 26.83 17.02
N ALA A 253 -8.69 27.15 15.92
CA ALA A 253 -8.61 28.51 15.38
C ALA A 253 -9.87 28.95 14.61
N TYR A 254 -10.87 28.06 14.49
CA TYR A 254 -12.13 28.29 13.79
C TYR A 254 -13.31 28.15 14.76
N ASN A 255 -14.48 28.66 14.35
CA ASN A 255 -15.67 28.58 15.19
C ASN A 255 -16.21 27.15 15.23
N ALA A 256 -15.94 26.41 16.31
CA ALA A 256 -16.44 25.04 16.50
C ALA A 256 -17.97 24.96 16.69
N ASP A 257 -18.64 26.07 17.01
CA ASP A 257 -20.10 26.17 17.06
C ASP A 257 -20.74 26.34 15.66
N ASP A 258 -19.93 26.54 14.61
CA ASP A 258 -20.40 26.53 13.22
C ASP A 258 -20.67 25.08 12.77
N PRO A 259 -21.92 24.71 12.38
CA PRO A 259 -22.24 23.36 11.93
C PRO A 259 -21.38 22.88 10.76
N LYS A 260 -20.95 23.78 9.86
CA LYS A 260 -20.10 23.45 8.70
C LYS A 260 -18.67 23.06 9.13
N ILE A 261 -18.12 23.77 10.11
CA ILE A 261 -16.80 23.45 10.69
C ILE A 261 -16.87 22.09 11.39
N LYS A 262 -17.90 21.87 12.22
CA LYS A 262 -18.10 20.60 12.92
C LYS A 262 -18.28 19.42 11.94
N LEU A 263 -19.12 19.59 10.91
CA LEU A 263 -19.33 18.58 9.86
C LEU A 263 -18.00 18.15 9.24
N LYS A 264 -17.10 19.10 8.97
CA LYS A 264 -15.79 18.83 8.38
C LYS A 264 -14.79 18.19 9.35
N ILE A 265 -14.80 18.56 10.63
CA ILE A 265 -14.03 17.85 11.67
C ILE A 265 -14.44 16.38 11.73
N ASP A 266 -15.74 16.11 11.83
CA ASP A 266 -16.26 14.74 11.95
C ASP A 266 -16.03 13.93 10.66
N HIS A 267 -16.09 14.58 9.49
CA HIS A 267 -15.76 14.00 8.18
C HIS A 267 -14.28 13.59 8.08
N THR A 268 -13.33 14.47 8.41
CA THR A 268 -11.89 14.16 8.38
C THR A 268 -11.55 12.90 9.19
N TYR A 269 -12.11 12.75 10.39
CA TYR A 269 -11.87 11.55 11.20
C TYR A 269 -12.47 10.26 10.59
N ARG A 270 -13.62 10.34 9.91
CA ARG A 270 -14.24 9.20 9.23
C ARG A 270 -13.45 8.82 7.97
N VAL A 271 -13.09 9.79 7.13
CA VAL A 271 -12.26 9.55 5.93
C VAL A 271 -10.92 8.93 6.30
N ALA A 272 -10.25 9.38 7.37
CA ALA A 272 -9.02 8.75 7.87
C ALA A 272 -9.21 7.27 8.25
N ALA A 273 -10.28 6.93 8.97
CA ALA A 273 -10.61 5.55 9.34
C ALA A 273 -11.00 4.68 8.13
N LEU A 274 -11.66 5.27 7.13
CA LEU A 274 -12.00 4.61 5.87
C LEU A 274 -10.76 4.34 5.02
N CYS A 275 -9.84 5.29 4.91
CA CYS A 275 -8.55 5.11 4.23
C CYS A 275 -7.77 3.92 4.82
N GLU A 276 -7.71 3.83 6.16
CA GLU A 276 -7.07 2.69 6.85
C GLU A 276 -7.73 1.35 6.51
N ARG A 277 -9.07 1.28 6.51
CA ARG A 277 -9.81 0.05 6.21
C ARG A 277 -9.60 -0.40 4.77
N ILE A 278 -9.74 0.53 3.82
CA ILE A 278 -9.58 0.26 2.38
C ILE A 278 -8.13 -0.13 2.06
N ALA A 279 -7.13 0.57 2.63
CA ALA A 279 -5.71 0.25 2.43
C ALA A 279 -5.35 -1.17 2.93
N LYS A 280 -5.88 -1.60 4.09
CA LYS A 280 -5.69 -2.97 4.60
C LYS A 280 -6.29 -4.01 3.67
N ALA A 281 -7.52 -3.80 3.19
CA ALA A 281 -8.18 -4.71 2.26
C ALA A 281 -7.51 -4.74 0.88
N ALA A 282 -6.90 -3.63 0.45
CA ALA A 282 -6.10 -3.54 -0.76
C ALA A 282 -4.71 -4.22 -0.66
N GLY A 283 -4.37 -4.80 0.50
CA GLY A 283 -3.08 -5.50 0.71
C GLY A 283 -1.88 -4.56 0.84
N MET A 284 -2.08 -3.28 1.21
CA MET A 284 -0.99 -2.34 1.45
C MET A 284 -0.22 -2.72 2.73
N CYS A 285 1.09 -2.46 2.77
CA CYS A 285 1.91 -2.78 3.93
C CYS A 285 1.55 -1.90 5.14
N ALA A 286 1.94 -2.30 6.35
CA ALA A 286 1.58 -1.58 7.58
C ALA A 286 1.98 -0.10 7.57
N TYR A 287 3.14 0.23 6.98
CA TYR A 287 3.57 1.62 6.79
C TYR A 287 2.64 2.40 5.86
N ASP A 288 2.30 1.84 4.70
CA ASP A 288 1.44 2.49 3.70
C ASP A 288 0.00 2.65 4.20
N VAL A 289 -0.47 1.74 5.05
CA VAL A 289 -1.76 1.85 5.76
C VAL A 289 -1.77 3.05 6.73
N GLU A 290 -0.67 3.30 7.45
CA GLU A 290 -0.55 4.48 8.34
C GLU A 290 -0.45 5.79 7.52
N LEU A 291 0.27 5.79 6.40
CA LEU A 291 0.30 6.93 5.48
C LEU A 291 -1.08 7.18 4.84
N ALA A 292 -1.86 6.14 4.54
CA ALA A 292 -3.22 6.29 4.01
C ALA A 292 -4.17 6.86 5.07
N TRP A 293 -4.05 6.42 6.33
CA TRP A 293 -4.75 7.04 7.45
C TRP A 293 -4.37 8.53 7.60
N LEU A 294 -3.08 8.86 7.46
CA LEU A 294 -2.58 10.23 7.52
C LEU A 294 -3.08 11.11 6.36
N SER A 295 -3.14 10.61 5.12
CA SER A 295 -3.68 11.39 4.01
C SER A 295 -5.17 11.74 4.25
N GLY A 296 -5.95 10.79 4.77
CA GLY A 296 -7.32 11.03 5.21
C GLY A 296 -7.45 12.05 6.36
N MET A 297 -6.48 12.13 7.28
CA MET A 297 -6.43 13.20 8.31
C MET A 297 -6.12 14.59 7.77
N LEU A 298 -5.53 14.69 6.56
CA LEU A 298 -4.96 15.93 6.04
C LEU A 298 -5.70 16.48 4.81
N HIS A 299 -6.42 15.65 4.05
CA HIS A 299 -6.96 16.00 2.72
C HIS A 299 -7.79 17.29 2.70
N ASP A 300 -8.63 17.49 3.72
CA ASP A 300 -9.61 18.56 3.76
C ASP A 300 -9.17 19.79 4.58
N VAL A 301 -7.87 19.87 4.95
CA VAL A 301 -7.30 21.01 5.69
C VAL A 301 -7.59 22.35 5.01
N GLY A 302 -7.66 22.38 3.66
CA GLY A 302 -8.02 23.57 2.87
C GLY A 302 -9.45 24.08 3.09
N ARG A 303 -10.39 23.21 3.50
CA ARG A 303 -11.81 23.59 3.73
C ARG A 303 -11.99 24.60 4.86
N PHE A 304 -11.18 24.50 5.90
CA PHE A 304 -11.30 25.37 7.06
C PHE A 304 -10.95 26.83 6.70
N GLU A 305 -9.82 27.04 6.01
CA GLU A 305 -9.48 28.37 5.45
C GLU A 305 -10.46 28.79 4.33
N GLN A 306 -11.03 27.87 3.54
CA GLN A 306 -12.06 28.16 2.54
C GLN A 306 -13.33 28.76 3.18
N ILE A 307 -13.89 28.12 4.23
CA ILE A 307 -15.03 28.68 4.98
C ILE A 307 -14.66 30.04 5.60
N LYS A 308 -13.50 30.12 6.28
CA LYS A 308 -13.07 31.34 6.96
C LYS A 308 -12.90 32.54 6.04
N ARG A 309 -12.51 32.33 4.78
CA ARG A 309 -12.29 33.39 3.77
C ARG A 309 -13.53 33.69 2.92
N TYR A 310 -14.35 32.68 2.60
CA TYR A 310 -15.41 32.77 1.59
C TYR A 310 -16.80 32.33 2.07
N ASN A 311 -16.92 31.77 3.27
CA ASN A 311 -18.17 31.24 3.88
C ASN A 311 -18.92 30.19 3.04
N THR A 312 -18.21 29.48 2.16
CA THR A 312 -18.77 28.47 1.24
C THR A 312 -17.83 27.28 1.07
N PHE A 313 -18.40 26.13 0.70
CA PHE A 313 -17.69 24.93 0.22
C PHE A 313 -17.64 24.84 -1.31
N SER A 314 -18.23 25.80 -2.03
CA SER A 314 -18.21 25.79 -3.49
C SER A 314 -16.86 26.27 -3.99
N ASP A 315 -16.04 25.34 -4.48
CA ASP A 315 -14.74 25.64 -5.11
C ASP A 315 -14.90 26.59 -6.31
N ALA A 316 -16.01 26.48 -7.04
CA ALA A 316 -16.33 27.33 -8.18
C ALA A 316 -16.60 28.80 -7.80
N ASP A 317 -17.11 29.02 -6.58
CA ASP A 317 -17.41 30.36 -6.04
C ASP A 317 -16.28 30.86 -5.10
N SER A 318 -15.16 30.11 -4.99
CA SER A 318 -14.07 30.44 -4.07
C SER A 318 -12.68 29.99 -4.58
N VAL A 319 -12.13 28.91 -4.03
CA VAL A 319 -10.83 28.33 -4.37
C VAL A 319 -10.95 26.81 -4.35
N ASP A 320 -10.17 26.12 -5.19
CA ASP A 320 -10.01 24.66 -5.11
C ASP A 320 -9.39 24.27 -3.76
N HIS A 321 -10.20 23.64 -2.89
CA HIS A 321 -9.80 23.28 -1.53
C HIS A 321 -8.69 22.22 -1.48
N ALA A 322 -8.61 21.31 -2.46
CA ALA A 322 -7.63 20.24 -2.52
C ALA A 322 -6.25 20.81 -2.90
N LYS A 323 -6.21 21.64 -3.96
CA LYS A 323 -5.00 22.34 -4.38
C LYS A 323 -4.53 23.32 -3.30
N PHE A 324 -5.45 24.06 -2.67
CA PHE A 324 -5.14 25.00 -1.60
C PHE A 324 -4.72 24.32 -0.29
N GLY A 325 -5.35 23.21 0.09
CA GLY A 325 -4.97 22.39 1.24
C GLY A 325 -3.56 21.79 1.09
N ALA A 326 -3.25 21.27 -0.11
CA ALA A 326 -1.89 20.81 -0.44
C ALA A 326 -0.86 21.96 -0.35
N ASP A 327 -1.18 23.15 -0.87
CA ASP A 327 -0.28 24.31 -0.75
C ASP A 327 -0.06 24.71 0.72
N LEU A 328 -1.11 24.81 1.55
CA LEU A 328 -0.98 25.11 2.98
C LEU A 328 -0.09 24.09 3.70
N LEU A 329 -0.33 22.79 3.46
CA LEU A 329 0.42 21.71 4.09
C LEU A 329 1.88 21.70 3.66
N PHE A 330 2.14 21.57 2.37
CA PHE A 330 3.47 21.26 1.86
C PHE A 330 4.28 22.53 1.58
N LYS A 331 3.70 23.50 0.85
CA LYS A 331 4.39 24.72 0.42
C LYS A 331 4.56 25.74 1.53
N ASP A 332 3.50 25.98 2.32
CA ASP A 332 3.53 26.92 3.45
C ASP A 332 4.01 26.26 4.75
N GLY A 333 4.29 24.95 4.71
CA GLY A 333 4.97 24.20 5.77
C GLY A 333 4.09 23.75 6.94
N LEU A 334 2.76 23.90 6.86
CA LEU A 334 1.83 23.49 7.93
C LEU A 334 1.95 21.99 8.27
N ILE A 335 2.35 21.14 7.32
CA ILE A 335 2.59 19.70 7.52
C ILE A 335 3.56 19.43 8.67
N SER A 336 4.53 20.33 8.91
CA SER A 336 5.49 20.21 10.02
C SER A 336 4.81 20.21 11.40
N THR A 337 3.65 20.87 11.55
CA THR A 337 2.89 20.87 12.80
C THR A 337 2.27 19.50 13.09
N PHE A 338 1.78 18.81 12.04
CA PHE A 338 1.21 17.47 12.11
C PHE A 338 2.27 16.37 12.29
N LEU A 339 3.53 16.61 11.89
CA LEU A 339 4.63 15.62 11.95
C LEU A 339 5.68 15.89 13.05
N ASN A 340 5.52 16.94 13.85
CA ASN A 340 6.54 17.38 14.80
C ASN A 340 6.90 16.30 15.84
N GLY A 341 8.16 15.84 15.82
CA GLY A 341 8.71 14.86 16.75
C GLY A 341 8.76 13.40 16.24
N MET A 342 8.09 13.09 15.12
CA MET A 342 7.92 11.72 14.63
C MET A 342 9.09 11.26 13.73
N VAL A 343 10.10 10.57 14.31
CA VAL A 343 11.21 9.76 13.69
C VAL A 343 11.98 10.31 12.44
N LYS A 344 13.30 10.53 12.58
CA LYS A 344 14.23 11.23 11.64
C LYS A 344 14.12 10.82 10.15
N CYS A 345 14.13 11.79 9.23
CA CYS A 345 14.44 11.58 7.80
C CYS A 345 14.73 12.91 7.06
N THR A 346 15.63 12.92 6.08
CA THR A 346 16.19 14.16 5.48
C THR A 346 15.79 14.38 4.01
N GLY A 347 15.55 15.63 3.61
CA GLY A 347 15.82 16.05 2.21
C GLY A 347 14.64 16.51 1.32
N TYR A 348 13.42 16.68 1.85
CA TYR A 348 12.30 17.23 1.06
C TYR A 348 12.43 18.75 0.80
N LYS A 349 11.94 19.18 -0.37
CA LYS A 349 11.72 20.60 -0.72
C LYS A 349 10.29 20.75 -1.27
N PRO A 350 9.48 21.70 -0.76
CA PRO A 350 8.10 21.87 -1.23
C PRO A 350 7.94 22.25 -2.71
N GLY A 351 6.85 21.77 -3.33
CA GLY A 351 6.35 22.26 -4.63
C GLY A 351 6.77 21.48 -5.87
N ALA A 352 7.06 20.18 -5.75
CA ALA A 352 7.73 19.38 -6.79
C ALA A 352 6.87 18.93 -8.00
N LEU A 353 5.85 19.72 -8.39
CA LEU A 353 5.06 19.47 -9.61
C LEU A 353 5.21 20.53 -10.70
N GLU A 354 5.73 21.74 -10.39
CA GLU A 354 5.86 22.84 -11.36
C GLU A 354 7.27 23.49 -11.31
N ASP A 355 8.16 22.98 -12.18
CA ASP A 355 9.44 23.56 -12.67
C ASP A 355 10.72 23.64 -11.79
N ARG A 356 11.85 23.93 -12.48
CA ARG A 356 13.23 23.58 -12.09
C ARG A 356 14.10 24.81 -11.73
N TYR A 357 14.76 24.78 -10.56
CA TYR A 357 15.84 25.70 -10.10
C TYR A 357 15.45 27.20 -10.01
N SER A 358 16.05 28.10 -9.19
CA SER A 358 17.19 28.13 -8.24
C SER A 358 16.87 29.21 -7.15
N SER A 359 17.69 29.58 -6.16
CA SER A 359 19.08 29.22 -5.79
C SER A 359 19.36 29.24 -4.27
N ASP A 360 18.67 30.07 -3.49
CA ASP A 360 19.27 30.87 -2.40
C ASP A 360 19.49 30.22 -1.01
N GLY A 361 19.33 28.90 -0.91
CA GLY A 361 19.85 28.13 0.23
C GLY A 361 19.06 28.15 1.56
N VAL A 362 19.12 27.00 2.24
CA VAL A 362 18.66 26.73 3.62
C VAL A 362 17.13 26.82 3.88
N PHE A 363 16.47 25.67 3.83
CA PHE A 363 15.36 25.33 4.73
C PHE A 363 15.51 23.88 5.21
N LEU A 364 15.22 23.65 6.49
CA LEU A 364 15.28 22.34 7.16
C LEU A 364 13.84 21.86 7.40
N TYR A 365 13.46 20.74 6.79
CA TYR A 365 12.29 19.96 7.18
C TYR A 365 12.64 18.49 7.25
N ASP A 366 12.00 17.82 8.20
CA ASP A 366 12.44 16.57 8.79
C ASP A 366 11.24 15.60 8.68
N ARG A 367 11.49 14.33 8.31
CA ARG A 367 10.75 13.11 8.74
C ARG A 367 9.70 12.40 7.87
N LEU A 368 9.78 12.52 6.55
CA LEU A 368 9.34 11.48 5.62
C LEU A 368 10.36 11.39 4.48
N ASN A 369 10.48 10.26 3.78
CA ASN A 369 11.34 10.23 2.59
C ASN A 369 10.71 11.11 1.50
N LYS A 370 11.52 11.58 0.54
CA LYS A 370 11.07 12.53 -0.48
C LYS A 370 9.86 12.00 -1.28
N SER A 371 9.89 10.71 -1.65
CA SER A 371 8.82 10.05 -2.42
C SER A 371 7.51 9.97 -1.63
N ASP A 372 7.56 9.70 -0.33
CA ASP A 372 6.37 9.65 0.54
C ASP A 372 5.70 11.03 0.67
N MET A 373 6.48 12.11 0.78
CA MET A 373 5.96 13.48 0.82
C MET A 373 5.33 13.89 -0.51
N GLU A 374 6.00 13.59 -1.63
CA GLU A 374 5.47 13.86 -2.98
C GLU A 374 4.18 13.06 -3.26
N MET A 375 4.10 11.81 -2.78
CA MET A 375 2.91 10.96 -2.87
C MET A 375 1.75 11.48 -2.01
N LEU A 376 2.00 11.90 -0.76
CA LEU A 376 0.97 12.49 0.10
C LEU A 376 0.46 13.82 -0.47
N GLU A 377 1.36 14.66 -0.98
CA GLU A 377 1.00 15.90 -1.67
C GLU A 377 0.12 15.61 -2.89
N LEU A 378 0.53 14.67 -3.75
CA LEU A 378 -0.22 14.25 -4.93
C LEU A 378 -1.63 13.74 -4.59
N ALA A 379 -1.75 12.81 -3.63
CA ALA A 379 -3.03 12.25 -3.22
C ALA A 379 -3.99 13.32 -2.71
N ILE A 380 -3.51 14.22 -1.84
CA ILE A 380 -4.30 15.33 -1.30
C ILE A 380 -4.66 16.34 -2.40
N ARG A 381 -3.70 16.73 -3.24
CA ARG A 381 -3.89 17.73 -4.31
C ARG A 381 -4.88 17.27 -5.38
N CYS A 382 -5.02 15.97 -5.61
CA CYS A 382 -5.86 15.40 -6.66
C CYS A 382 -7.17 14.76 -6.18
N HIS A 383 -7.49 14.78 -4.87
CA HIS A 383 -8.64 14.00 -4.36
C HIS A 383 -10.00 14.47 -4.93
N ASN A 384 -10.22 15.78 -5.06
CA ASN A 384 -11.45 16.34 -5.65
C ASN A 384 -11.53 16.25 -7.18
N MET A 385 -10.46 15.83 -7.87
CA MET A 385 -10.42 15.84 -9.33
C MET A 385 -11.33 14.77 -9.93
N TYR A 386 -11.97 15.08 -11.06
CA TYR A 386 -12.83 14.13 -11.80
C TYR A 386 -12.06 12.87 -12.25
N ARG A 387 -10.80 13.05 -12.69
CA ARG A 387 -9.86 11.98 -13.02
C ARG A 387 -8.49 12.31 -12.43
N ILE A 388 -7.78 11.29 -11.94
CA ILE A 388 -6.39 11.42 -11.49
C ILE A 388 -5.43 11.59 -12.68
N PRO A 389 -4.23 12.16 -12.47
CA PRO A 389 -3.20 12.24 -13.51
C PRO A 389 -2.86 10.87 -14.13
N GLN A 390 -2.46 10.89 -15.40
CA GLN A 390 -1.97 9.71 -16.13
C GLN A 390 -0.46 9.53 -15.91
N GLY A 391 0.03 8.30 -15.98
CA GLY A 391 1.46 7.99 -15.84
C GLY A 391 1.98 7.89 -14.40
N LEU A 392 1.08 7.90 -13.41
CA LEU A 392 1.43 7.63 -12.01
C LEU A 392 1.92 6.19 -11.83
N ASN A 393 2.82 5.98 -10.86
CA ASN A 393 3.25 4.64 -10.47
C ASN A 393 2.18 3.91 -9.64
N ARG A 394 2.32 2.59 -9.47
CA ARG A 394 1.32 1.75 -8.79
C ARG A 394 1.01 2.21 -7.36
N ARG A 395 2.00 2.72 -6.61
CA ARG A 395 1.84 3.19 -5.23
C ARG A 395 1.12 4.54 -5.21
N GLU A 396 1.57 5.52 -6.00
CA GLU A 396 0.88 6.81 -6.18
C GLU A 396 -0.59 6.63 -6.57
N GLN A 397 -0.86 5.77 -7.56
CA GLN A 397 -2.22 5.48 -8.02
C GLN A 397 -3.07 4.85 -6.90
N ALA A 398 -2.50 3.93 -6.11
CA ALA A 398 -3.20 3.32 -4.98
C ALA A 398 -3.58 4.37 -3.92
N PHE A 399 -2.66 5.22 -3.48
CA PHE A 399 -2.95 6.26 -2.49
C PHE A 399 -3.99 7.28 -2.96
N CYS A 400 -3.89 7.74 -4.21
CA CYS A 400 -4.91 8.58 -4.82
C CYS A 400 -6.29 7.91 -4.82
N ASN A 401 -6.37 6.62 -5.15
CA ASN A 401 -7.63 5.89 -5.19
C ASN A 401 -8.20 5.60 -3.79
N VAL A 402 -7.38 5.20 -2.82
CA VAL A 402 -7.80 4.95 -1.43
C VAL A 402 -8.43 6.20 -0.83
N LEU A 403 -7.79 7.36 -0.96
CA LEU A 403 -8.32 8.61 -0.44
C LEU A 403 -9.61 9.04 -1.16
N ARG A 404 -9.65 8.92 -2.49
CA ARG A 404 -10.83 9.26 -3.31
C ARG A 404 -12.01 8.31 -3.09
N ASP A 405 -11.77 7.06 -2.72
CA ASP A 405 -12.83 6.13 -2.33
C ASP A 405 -13.34 6.45 -0.93
N ALA A 406 -12.44 6.63 0.05
CA ALA A 406 -12.80 6.98 1.43
C ALA A 406 -13.64 8.27 1.52
N ASP A 407 -13.29 9.30 0.76
CA ASP A 407 -14.05 10.54 0.65
C ASP A 407 -15.45 10.30 0.04
N LYS A 408 -15.54 9.64 -1.13
CA LYS A 408 -16.82 9.28 -1.77
C LYS A 408 -17.74 8.47 -0.86
N VAL A 409 -17.19 7.51 -0.11
CA VAL A 409 -17.94 6.72 0.87
C VAL A 409 -18.55 7.60 1.96
N ASP A 410 -17.79 8.56 2.50
CA ASP A 410 -18.31 9.48 3.52
C ASP A 410 -19.28 10.53 2.95
N ILE A 411 -19.11 10.94 1.68
CA ILE A 411 -20.04 11.84 0.99
C ILE A 411 -21.47 11.26 0.99
N PHE A 412 -21.67 9.95 0.86
CA PHE A 412 -23.02 9.35 0.98
C PHE A 412 -23.65 9.61 2.35
N LYS A 413 -22.86 9.51 3.43
CA LYS A 413 -23.31 9.80 4.80
C LYS A 413 -23.63 11.28 4.97
N VAL A 414 -22.74 12.17 4.52
CA VAL A 414 -22.93 13.62 4.58
C VAL A 414 -24.23 14.04 3.88
N ASN A 415 -24.55 13.43 2.73
CA ASN A 415 -25.78 13.70 1.96
C ASN A 415 -27.09 13.30 2.67
N ILE A 416 -27.04 12.44 3.69
CA ILE A 416 -28.21 12.00 4.46
C ILE A 416 -28.32 12.70 5.81
N ASP A 417 -27.20 12.97 6.46
CA ASP A 417 -27.19 13.52 7.83
C ASP A 417 -27.15 15.07 7.87
N THR A 418 -26.90 15.74 6.75
CA THR A 418 -26.85 17.20 6.63
C THR A 418 -28.12 17.72 5.94
N PRO A 419 -28.69 18.88 6.31
CA PRO A 419 -29.85 19.45 5.63
C PRO A 419 -29.61 19.64 4.12
N LEU A 420 -30.60 19.27 3.30
CA LEU A 420 -30.49 19.24 1.84
C LEU A 420 -30.25 20.66 1.28
N GLU A 421 -30.79 21.68 1.95
CA GLU A 421 -30.54 23.10 1.67
C GLU A 421 -29.05 23.47 1.72
N GLU A 422 -28.28 22.88 2.63
CA GLU A 422 -26.86 23.19 2.82
C GLU A 422 -25.97 22.47 1.80
N ILE A 423 -26.41 21.33 1.27
CA ILE A 423 -25.64 20.50 0.32
C ILE A 423 -25.97 20.87 -1.13
N TYR A 424 -27.27 21.06 -1.44
CA TYR A 424 -27.76 21.24 -2.81
C TYR A 424 -28.03 22.72 -3.16
N ASN A 425 -27.96 23.63 -2.17
CA ASN A 425 -28.19 25.07 -2.36
C ASN A 425 -29.54 25.38 -3.05
N THR A 426 -30.58 24.64 -2.64
CA THR A 426 -31.96 24.70 -3.14
C THR A 426 -32.89 24.32 -1.98
N THR A 427 -34.15 24.76 -2.03
CA THR A 427 -35.12 24.43 -0.96
C THR A 427 -35.58 22.98 -1.06
N THR A 428 -35.96 22.37 0.07
CA THR A 428 -36.67 21.07 0.07
C THR A 428 -37.91 21.11 -0.83
N GLU A 429 -38.65 22.22 -0.89
CA GLU A 429 -39.84 22.33 -1.75
C GLU A 429 -39.51 22.24 -3.25
N GLU A 430 -38.43 22.91 -3.69
CA GLU A 430 -37.95 22.82 -5.08
C GLU A 430 -37.45 21.40 -5.39
N LEU A 431 -36.68 20.80 -4.49
CA LEU A 431 -36.16 19.45 -4.65
C LEU A 431 -37.27 18.42 -4.79
N MET A 432 -38.25 18.45 -3.89
CA MET A 432 -39.40 17.53 -3.87
C MET A 432 -40.31 17.68 -5.08
N LYS A 433 -40.26 18.80 -5.82
CA LYS A 433 -41.09 19.02 -7.03
C LYS A 433 -40.31 18.87 -8.34
N SER A 434 -38.98 18.94 -8.29
CA SER A 434 -38.12 18.85 -9.47
C SER A 434 -38.13 17.47 -10.12
N ASP A 435 -37.99 17.42 -11.45
CA ASP A 435 -37.79 16.18 -12.20
C ASP A 435 -36.31 15.85 -12.42
N ILE A 436 -35.99 14.59 -12.69
CA ILE A 436 -34.65 14.16 -13.15
C ILE A 436 -34.63 14.28 -14.67
N THR A 437 -33.66 14.96 -15.28
CA THR A 437 -33.65 15.09 -16.75
C THR A 437 -33.21 13.80 -17.45
N ASP A 438 -33.64 13.65 -18.70
CA ASP A 438 -33.35 12.45 -19.47
C ASP A 438 -31.84 12.35 -19.79
N GLU A 439 -31.14 13.47 -19.99
CA GLU A 439 -29.67 13.49 -20.18
C GLU A 439 -28.90 13.00 -18.94
N VAL A 440 -29.46 13.18 -17.75
CA VAL A 440 -28.89 12.70 -16.47
C VAL A 440 -29.14 11.20 -16.30
N LEU A 441 -30.25 10.67 -16.81
CA LEU A 441 -30.49 9.23 -16.87
C LEU A 441 -29.63 8.54 -17.93
N GLU A 442 -29.49 9.14 -19.12
CA GLU A 442 -28.58 8.64 -20.16
C GLU A 442 -27.14 8.57 -19.65
N ALA A 443 -26.65 9.62 -18.98
CA ALA A 443 -25.31 9.62 -18.38
C ALA A 443 -25.16 8.67 -17.18
N PHE A 444 -26.25 8.31 -16.48
CA PHE A 444 -26.22 7.29 -15.43
C PHE A 444 -26.02 5.89 -16.01
N ASP A 445 -26.56 5.64 -17.21
CA ASP A 445 -26.47 4.35 -17.90
C ASP A 445 -25.07 4.06 -18.48
N GLU A 446 -24.18 5.05 -18.52
CA GLU A 446 -22.78 4.89 -18.90
C GLU A 446 -21.89 4.32 -17.77
N GLU A 447 -22.47 3.97 -16.60
CA GLU A 447 -21.78 3.42 -15.41
C GLU A 447 -20.55 4.26 -14.96
N HIS A 448 -20.67 5.60 -14.95
CA HIS A 448 -19.64 6.51 -14.42
C HIS A 448 -20.25 7.68 -13.63
N CYS A 449 -19.41 8.48 -12.95
CA CYS A 449 -19.91 9.66 -12.22
C CYS A 449 -20.44 10.74 -13.17
N ILE A 450 -21.61 11.28 -12.86
CA ILE A 450 -22.31 12.30 -13.65
C ILE A 450 -21.66 13.67 -13.45
N LEU A 451 -21.22 14.29 -14.55
CA LEU A 451 -20.63 15.64 -14.53
C LEU A 451 -21.61 16.69 -13.99
N LYS A 452 -21.15 17.57 -13.09
CA LYS A 452 -21.96 18.71 -12.59
C LYS A 452 -22.49 19.60 -13.73
N ALA A 453 -21.76 19.68 -14.84
CA ALA A 453 -22.12 20.50 -16.01
C ALA A 453 -23.35 20.03 -16.81
N ILE A 454 -23.79 18.76 -16.65
CA ILE A 454 -25.01 18.26 -17.33
C ILE A 454 -26.26 18.32 -16.45
N ARG A 455 -26.11 18.42 -15.12
CA ARG A 455 -27.22 18.57 -14.16
C ARG A 455 -27.95 19.90 -14.40
N ARG A 456 -29.29 19.89 -14.35
CA ARG A 456 -30.17 21.05 -14.58
C ARG A 456 -31.15 21.29 -13.45
N THR A 457 -31.52 20.25 -12.70
CA THR A 457 -32.51 20.31 -11.62
C THR A 457 -31.90 19.96 -10.25
N PRO A 458 -32.59 20.27 -9.16
CA PRO A 458 -32.27 19.73 -7.84
C PRO A 458 -32.21 18.18 -7.80
N ALA A 459 -33.20 17.48 -8.37
CA ALA A 459 -33.22 16.01 -8.34
C ALA A 459 -32.05 15.36 -9.12
N ASP A 460 -31.55 16.00 -10.18
CA ASP A 460 -30.32 15.56 -10.87
C ASP A 460 -29.10 15.50 -9.94
N THR A 461 -29.10 16.32 -8.87
CA THR A 461 -28.02 16.33 -7.89
C THR A 461 -28.05 15.07 -7.02
N VAL A 462 -29.24 14.51 -6.73
CA VAL A 462 -29.39 13.22 -6.04
C VAL A 462 -28.79 12.10 -6.90
N ILE A 463 -29.17 12.03 -8.18
CA ILE A 463 -28.62 11.02 -9.12
C ILE A 463 -27.12 11.20 -9.28
N GLY A 464 -26.67 12.46 -9.35
CA GLY A 464 -25.27 12.82 -9.38
C GLY A 464 -24.47 12.31 -8.18
N HIS A 465 -25.05 12.28 -6.97
CA HIS A 465 -24.40 11.67 -5.81
C HIS A 465 -24.48 10.15 -5.82
N VAL A 466 -25.61 9.54 -6.20
CA VAL A 466 -25.71 8.07 -6.38
C VAL A 466 -24.66 7.56 -7.37
N SER A 467 -24.40 8.29 -8.47
CA SER A 467 -23.40 7.93 -9.49
C SER A 467 -21.95 7.90 -8.99
N LEU A 468 -21.64 8.44 -7.80
CA LEU A 468 -20.30 8.32 -7.20
C LEU A 468 -19.92 6.87 -6.90
N ALA A 469 -20.90 5.98 -6.70
CA ALA A 469 -20.68 4.57 -6.44
C ALA A 469 -20.01 3.84 -7.62
N TYR A 470 -20.23 4.30 -8.86
CA TYR A 470 -19.58 3.77 -10.05
C TYR A 470 -18.07 4.03 -10.09
N GLU A 471 -17.59 5.06 -9.39
CA GLU A 471 -16.18 5.47 -9.31
C GLU A 471 -15.47 4.92 -8.06
N LEU A 472 -16.06 3.94 -7.36
CA LEU A 472 -15.40 3.22 -6.27
C LEU A 472 -14.48 2.15 -6.85
N VAL A 473 -13.18 2.34 -6.66
CA VAL A 473 -12.13 1.51 -7.22
C VAL A 473 -12.06 0.16 -6.52
N TYR A 474 -12.06 0.14 -5.19
CA TYR A 474 -11.89 -1.07 -4.41
C TYR A 474 -13.24 -1.71 -4.04
N ASP A 475 -13.31 -3.04 -4.13
CA ASP A 475 -14.49 -3.82 -3.74
C ASP A 475 -14.85 -3.62 -2.27
N GLU A 476 -13.84 -3.40 -1.40
CA GLU A 476 -14.05 -3.04 0.00
C GLU A 476 -14.77 -1.69 0.16
N SER A 477 -14.48 -0.70 -0.69
CA SER A 477 -15.21 0.58 -0.69
C SER A 477 -16.69 0.39 -1.00
N VAL A 478 -17.01 -0.54 -1.91
CA VAL A 478 -18.39 -0.93 -2.23
C VAL A 478 -19.04 -1.66 -1.05
N ARG A 479 -18.35 -2.64 -0.44
CA ARG A 479 -18.81 -3.34 0.79
C ARG A 479 -19.12 -2.34 1.91
N ILE A 480 -18.22 -1.42 2.20
CA ILE A 480 -18.44 -0.36 3.22
C ILE A 480 -19.68 0.48 2.87
N THR A 481 -19.85 0.85 1.59
CA THR A 481 -21.00 1.65 1.13
C THR A 481 -22.34 0.94 1.39
N VAL A 482 -22.38 -0.38 1.17
CA VAL A 482 -23.54 -1.24 1.47
C VAL A 482 -23.75 -1.36 2.98
N GLU A 483 -22.71 -1.74 3.74
CA GLU A 483 -22.76 -1.90 5.21
C GLU A 483 -23.27 -0.64 5.93
N GLN A 484 -22.90 0.55 5.46
CA GLN A 484 -23.34 1.81 6.04
C GLN A 484 -24.79 2.19 5.66
N GLY A 485 -25.29 1.67 4.54
CA GLY A 485 -26.66 1.87 4.05
C GLY A 485 -27.03 3.28 3.60
N TYR A 486 -26.11 4.26 3.57
CA TYR A 486 -26.44 5.63 3.15
C TYR A 486 -26.72 5.74 1.65
N LEU A 487 -26.03 4.96 0.80
CA LEU A 487 -26.35 4.89 -0.63
C LEU A 487 -27.79 4.39 -0.83
N ALA A 488 -28.20 3.33 -0.15
CA ALA A 488 -29.58 2.82 -0.20
C ALA A 488 -30.59 3.89 0.24
N LYS A 489 -30.31 4.64 1.33
CA LYS A 489 -31.16 5.77 1.76
C LYS A 489 -31.27 6.86 0.68
N LEU A 490 -30.19 7.22 0.00
CA LEU A 490 -30.21 8.21 -1.10
C LEU A 490 -31.06 7.72 -2.27
N MET A 491 -30.90 6.44 -2.66
CA MET A 491 -31.70 5.86 -3.73
C MET A 491 -33.18 5.65 -3.34
N HIS A 492 -33.50 5.63 -2.05
CA HIS A 492 -34.86 5.64 -1.51
C HIS A 492 -35.43 7.05 -1.28
N PHE A 493 -34.79 8.10 -1.80
CA PHE A 493 -35.39 9.43 -1.91
C PHE A 493 -36.78 9.33 -2.57
N HIS A 494 -37.77 9.98 -1.95
CA HIS A 494 -39.16 10.02 -2.39
C HIS A 494 -39.53 11.47 -2.70
N SER A 495 -40.04 11.71 -3.90
CA SER A 495 -40.39 13.02 -4.44
C SER A 495 -41.91 13.26 -4.38
N ASP A 496 -42.36 14.51 -4.37
CA ASP A 496 -43.77 14.84 -4.63
C ASP A 496 -44.12 14.70 -6.12
N ASN A 497 -43.10 14.59 -6.99
CA ASN A 497 -43.25 14.34 -8.42
C ASN A 497 -43.27 12.82 -8.72
N GLU A 498 -44.40 12.32 -9.24
CA GLU A 498 -44.59 10.90 -9.58
C GLU A 498 -43.62 10.39 -10.65
N GLU A 499 -43.27 11.21 -11.64
CA GLU A 499 -42.33 10.83 -12.71
C GLU A 499 -40.91 10.69 -12.16
N THR A 500 -40.52 11.56 -11.24
CA THR A 500 -39.26 11.45 -10.50
C THR A 500 -39.19 10.17 -9.69
N ASN A 501 -40.28 9.79 -9.02
CA ASN A 501 -40.36 8.52 -8.29
C ASN A 501 -40.22 7.30 -9.24
N ARG A 502 -40.77 7.38 -10.46
CA ARG A 502 -40.61 6.37 -11.51
C ARG A 502 -39.17 6.27 -11.99
N LYS A 503 -38.52 7.41 -12.27
CA LYS A 503 -37.11 7.51 -12.67
C LYS A 503 -36.16 7.00 -11.57
N MET A 504 -36.41 7.36 -10.30
CA MET A 504 -35.68 6.84 -9.13
C MET A 504 -35.78 5.31 -8.97
N ALA A 505 -36.89 4.68 -9.40
CA ALA A 505 -37.01 3.23 -9.37
C ALA A 505 -36.07 2.53 -10.37
N MET A 506 -35.89 3.12 -11.56
CA MET A 506 -34.94 2.63 -12.56
C MET A 506 -33.49 2.79 -12.09
N VAL A 507 -33.18 3.91 -11.42
CA VAL A 507 -31.87 4.18 -10.81
C VAL A 507 -31.55 3.14 -9.73
N ARG A 508 -32.50 2.82 -8.84
CA ARG A 508 -32.36 1.75 -7.83
C ARG A 508 -32.03 0.41 -8.47
N GLU A 509 -32.83 -0.04 -9.43
CA GLU A 509 -32.66 -1.34 -10.08
C GLU A 509 -31.27 -1.48 -10.74
N LYS A 510 -30.80 -0.42 -11.42
CA LYS A 510 -29.48 -0.40 -12.07
C LYS A 510 -28.33 -0.40 -11.07
N MET A 511 -28.40 0.42 -10.02
CA MET A 511 -27.35 0.49 -9.01
C MET A 511 -27.29 -0.78 -8.15
N ASP A 512 -28.42 -1.34 -7.74
CA ASP A 512 -28.49 -2.62 -7.03
C ASP A 512 -27.87 -3.76 -7.87
N SER A 513 -28.13 -3.76 -9.19
CA SER A 513 -27.52 -4.71 -10.13
C SER A 513 -26.00 -4.52 -10.25
N TYR A 514 -25.52 -3.27 -10.36
CA TYR A 514 -24.10 -2.95 -10.38
C TYR A 514 -23.38 -3.38 -9.09
N VAL A 515 -23.94 -3.07 -7.91
CA VAL A 515 -23.37 -3.47 -6.62
C VAL A 515 -23.29 -4.99 -6.50
N LYS A 516 -24.37 -5.72 -6.82
CA LYS A 516 -24.38 -7.20 -6.84
C LYS A 516 -23.36 -7.79 -7.79
N LYS A 517 -23.15 -7.18 -8.95
CA LYS A 517 -22.12 -7.56 -9.94
C LYS A 517 -20.69 -7.29 -9.44
N ARG A 518 -20.47 -6.24 -8.64
CA ARG A 518 -19.14 -5.89 -8.09
C ARG A 518 -18.72 -6.79 -6.93
N ILE A 519 -19.60 -7.03 -5.93
CA ILE A 519 -19.23 -7.72 -4.68
C ILE A 519 -19.92 -9.08 -4.45
N GLY A 520 -20.86 -9.46 -5.29
CA GLY A 520 -21.60 -10.72 -5.23
C GLY A 520 -22.90 -10.63 -4.41
N GLU A 521 -23.91 -11.43 -4.78
CA GLU A 521 -25.27 -11.37 -4.20
C GLU A 521 -25.38 -11.58 -2.68
N LYS A 522 -24.36 -12.16 -2.03
CA LYS A 522 -24.36 -12.40 -0.58
C LYS A 522 -23.90 -11.20 0.24
N ASP A 523 -23.16 -10.29 -0.39
CA ASP A 523 -22.48 -9.17 0.25
C ASP A 523 -23.11 -7.82 -0.14
N ALA A 524 -24.18 -7.84 -0.95
CA ALA A 524 -24.81 -6.71 -1.63
C ALA A 524 -26.26 -6.45 -1.22
#